data_AF-A8UY39-F1
#
_entry.id   AF-A8UY39-F1
#
_cell.length_a   1.000
_cell.length_b   1.000
_cell.length_c   1.000
_cell.angle_alpha   90.00
_cell.angle_beta   90.00
_cell.angle_gamma   90.00
#
_symmetry.space_group_name_H-M   'P 1'
#
loop_
_entity.id
_entity.type
_entity.pdbx_description
1 polymer ?
#
loop_
_entity_poly.entity_id
_entity_poly.type
_entity_poly.pdbx_seq_one_letter_code
_entity_poly.pdbx_strand_id
1 'polypeptide(L)'
;MGENIIRASSTLREEDMETIKDWDMKLEVVKTRKGVLLHRITLSEDHFFLEQNPLKESKYGVAYRRIKEKYPEFYMFWEIKKGRYTGKLIAGAILDKEEIDLFITDILQSEEFKNYEDVREEIED
;
A
#
# COMPACT_ATOMS: atom_id res chain seq x y z
N MET A 1 6.93 23.02 37.69
CA MET A 1 7.80 21.92 37.21
C MET A 1 7.48 21.76 35.76
N GLY A 2 8.41 22.13 34.87
CA GLY A 2 8.19 22.15 33.44
C GLY A 2 8.21 20.74 32.87
N GLU A 3 7.17 20.39 32.13
CA GLU A 3 7.18 19.21 31.28
C GLU A 3 7.98 19.54 30.02
N ASN A 4 9.16 18.93 29.91
CA ASN A 4 9.91 18.90 28.66
C ASN A 4 9.12 18.06 27.65
N ILE A 5 8.35 18.72 26.80
CA ILE A 5 7.80 18.11 25.60
C ILE A 5 8.97 17.95 24.63
N ILE A 6 9.46 16.72 24.49
CA ILE A 6 10.38 16.34 23.43
C ILE A 6 9.59 16.45 22.13
N ARG A 7 9.72 17.57 21.41
CA ARG A 7 9.32 17.65 20.00
C ARG A 7 10.32 16.82 19.21
N ALA A 8 9.98 15.57 18.95
CA ALA A 8 10.59 14.84 17.85
C ALA A 8 10.00 15.42 16.55
N SER A 9 10.67 16.45 16.01
CA SER A 9 10.54 16.79 14.59
C SER A 9 11.61 15.96 13.90
N SER A 10 11.19 14.92 13.19
CA SER A 10 12.09 14.02 12.47
C SER A 10 11.94 14.27 10.97
N THR A 11 12.28 15.47 10.52
CA THR A 11 12.50 15.71 9.09
C THR A 11 13.74 14.90 8.70
N LEU A 12 13.53 13.75 8.06
CA LEU A 12 14.61 12.94 7.48
C LEU A 12 15.04 13.63 6.19
N ARG A 13 16.25 14.20 6.15
CA ARG A 13 16.84 14.77 4.94
C ARG A 13 17.50 13.66 4.13
N GLU A 14 17.65 13.83 2.81
CA GLU A 14 18.27 12.82 1.95
C GLU A 14 19.70 12.47 2.38
N GLU A 15 20.45 13.47 2.86
CA GLU A 15 21.77 13.31 3.47
C GLU A 15 21.80 12.49 4.77
N ASP A 16 20.65 12.33 5.44
CA ASP A 16 20.48 11.51 6.64
C ASP A 16 20.07 10.06 6.31
N MET A 17 19.90 9.72 5.01
CA MET A 17 19.50 8.39 4.54
C MET A 17 20.65 7.64 3.88
N GLU A 18 20.81 6.36 4.23
CA GLU A 18 21.71 5.44 3.52
C GLU A 18 20.87 4.44 2.70
N THR A 19 21.11 4.36 1.40
CA THR A 19 20.48 3.32 0.55
C THR A 19 21.08 1.95 0.88
N ILE A 20 20.44 1.22 1.79
CA ILE A 20 20.85 -0.14 2.15
C ILE A 20 20.59 -1.13 1.00
N LYS A 21 19.54 -0.88 0.22
CA LYS A 21 19.15 -1.70 -0.92
C LYS A 21 18.23 -0.94 -1.87
N ASP A 22 18.56 -1.02 -3.15
CA ASP A 22 17.73 -0.49 -4.23
C ASP A 22 17.00 -1.63 -4.97
N TRP A 23 15.78 -1.34 -5.44
CA TRP A 23 15.00 -2.23 -6.28
C TRP A 23 14.42 -1.45 -7.45
N ASP A 24 14.79 -1.82 -8.68
CA ASP A 24 14.08 -1.36 -9.87
C ASP A 24 12.74 -2.13 -9.97
N MET A 25 11.66 -1.47 -9.55
CA MET A 25 10.32 -2.07 -9.50
C MET A 25 9.56 -1.81 -10.79
N LYS A 26 9.10 -2.88 -11.44
CA LYS A 26 8.26 -2.79 -12.64
C LYS A 26 6.82 -3.19 -12.34
N LEU A 27 5.87 -2.28 -12.58
CA LEU A 27 4.44 -2.58 -12.58
C LEU A 27 3.98 -2.99 -13.99
N GLU A 28 3.29 -4.12 -14.09
CA GLU A 28 2.83 -4.70 -15.35
C GLU A 28 1.38 -5.16 -15.25
N VAL A 29 0.60 -5.00 -16.32
CA VAL A 29 -0.69 -5.68 -16.46
C VAL A 29 -0.47 -7.03 -17.13
N VAL A 30 -0.82 -8.11 -16.44
CA VAL A 30 -0.66 -9.48 -16.93
C VAL A 30 -2.01 -10.14 -17.16
N LYS A 31 -2.09 -10.99 -18.18
CA LYS A 31 -3.28 -11.80 -18.47
C LYS A 31 -3.07 -13.22 -17.99
N THR A 32 -3.91 -13.68 -17.07
CA THR A 32 -3.91 -15.09 -16.64
C THR A 32 -4.37 -16.01 -17.77
N ARG A 33 -4.07 -17.32 -17.67
CA ARG A 33 -4.56 -18.33 -18.63
C ARG A 33 -6.09 -18.34 -18.78
N LYS A 34 -6.83 -17.90 -17.75
CA LYS A 34 -8.29 -17.80 -17.75
C LYS A 34 -8.80 -16.46 -18.30
N GLY A 35 -7.93 -15.61 -18.83
CA GLY A 35 -8.27 -14.32 -19.43
C GLY A 35 -8.42 -13.16 -18.46
N VAL A 36 -8.26 -13.38 -17.15
CA VAL A 36 -8.33 -12.31 -16.14
C VAL A 36 -7.09 -11.43 -16.22
N LEU A 37 -7.29 -10.12 -16.26
CA LEU A 37 -6.23 -9.12 -16.17
C LEU A 37 -5.93 -8.82 -14.70
N LEU A 38 -4.65 -8.80 -14.34
CA LEU A 38 -4.16 -8.55 -13.00
C LEU A 38 -2.92 -7.67 -13.08
N HIS A 39 -2.67 -6.86 -12.06
CA HIS A 39 -1.42 -6.14 -11.93
C HIS A 39 -0.35 -7.03 -11.29
N ARG A 40 0.90 -6.88 -11.74
CA ARG A 40 2.09 -7.56 -11.21
C ARG A 40 3.18 -6.54 -10.93
N ILE A 41 3.75 -6.59 -9.73
CA ILE A 41 4.92 -5.82 -9.33
C ILE A 41 6.11 -6.78 -9.31
N THR A 42 7.04 -6.62 -10.25
CA THR A 42 8.20 -7.51 -10.38
C THR A 42 9.40 -6.92 -9.65
N LEU A 43 10.01 -7.69 -8.74
CA LEU A 43 11.26 -7.33 -8.05
C LEU A 43 12.48 -8.08 -8.62
N SER A 44 12.28 -9.31 -9.10
CA SER A 44 13.28 -10.13 -9.80
C SER A 44 12.58 -11.32 -10.49
N GLU A 45 13.32 -12.13 -11.26
CA GLU A 45 12.78 -13.28 -12.01
C GLU A 45 11.92 -14.23 -11.15
N ASP A 46 12.34 -14.48 -9.91
CA ASP A 46 11.69 -15.39 -8.96
C ASP A 46 11.04 -14.66 -7.77
N HIS A 47 10.83 -13.34 -7.84
CA HIS A 47 10.23 -12.57 -6.76
C HIS A 47 9.35 -11.46 -7.33
N PHE A 48 8.04 -11.61 -7.16
CA PHE A 48 7.06 -10.63 -7.61
C PHE A 48 5.86 -10.62 -6.67
N PHE A 49 5.06 -9.56 -6.76
CA PHE A 49 3.74 -9.51 -6.16
C PHE A 49 2.69 -9.56 -7.26
N LEU A 50 1.62 -10.33 -7.04
CA LEU A 50 0.52 -10.48 -8.00
C LEU A 50 -0.79 -10.04 -7.36
N GLU A 51 -1.54 -9.22 -8.08
CA GLU A 51 -2.85 -8.74 -7.64
C GLU A 51 -3.78 -9.93 -7.33
N GLN A 52 -4.51 -9.83 -6.22
CA GLN A 52 -5.58 -10.74 -5.89
C GLN A 52 -6.58 -10.76 -7.03
N ASN A 53 -6.89 -11.96 -7.52
CA ASN A 53 -7.93 -12.10 -8.52
C ASN A 53 -9.31 -11.87 -7.86
N PRO A 54 -10.05 -10.80 -8.23
CA PRO A 54 -11.36 -10.53 -7.65
C PRO A 54 -12.40 -11.58 -8.10
N LEU A 55 -12.21 -12.21 -9.26
CA LEU A 55 -13.11 -13.23 -9.81
C LEU A 55 -12.89 -14.63 -9.21
N LYS A 56 -11.93 -14.78 -8.29
CA LYS A 56 -11.67 -16.06 -7.64
C LYS A 56 -12.67 -16.28 -6.51
N GLU A 57 -13.52 -17.30 -6.65
CA GLU A 57 -14.47 -17.75 -5.61
C GLU A 57 -13.74 -18.34 -4.39
N SER A 58 -13.21 -17.44 -3.55
CA SER A 58 -12.42 -17.73 -2.35
C SER A 58 -12.63 -16.60 -1.35
N LYS A 59 -12.36 -16.87 -0.05
CA LYS A 59 -12.50 -15.87 1.03
C LYS A 59 -11.90 -14.51 0.64
N TYR A 60 -10.65 -14.51 0.17
CA TYR A 60 -9.94 -13.27 -0.17
C TYR A 60 -10.37 -12.67 -1.52
N GLY A 61 -10.80 -13.48 -2.50
CA GLY A 61 -11.34 -12.94 -3.74
C GLY A 61 -12.69 -12.23 -3.53
N VAL A 62 -13.57 -12.81 -2.71
CA VAL A 62 -14.86 -12.19 -2.34
C VAL A 62 -14.63 -10.91 -1.53
N ALA A 63 -13.75 -10.95 -0.52
CA ALA A 63 -13.42 -9.76 0.27
C ALA A 63 -12.83 -8.64 -0.61
N TYR A 64 -11.86 -8.98 -1.48
CA TYR A 64 -11.23 -8.01 -2.37
C TYR A 64 -12.22 -7.35 -3.32
N ARG A 65 -13.14 -8.13 -3.90
CA ARG A 65 -14.19 -7.61 -4.79
C ARG A 65 -15.07 -6.58 -4.08
N ARG A 66 -15.50 -6.87 -2.83
CA ARG A 66 -16.31 -5.95 -2.03
C ARG A 66 -15.56 -4.68 -1.62
N ILE A 67 -14.27 -4.80 -1.33
CA ILE A 67 -13.43 -3.62 -1.04
C ILE A 67 -13.36 -2.74 -2.30
N LYS A 68 -13.12 -3.34 -3.49
CA LYS A 68 -13.06 -2.59 -4.75
C LYS A 68 -14.38 -1.93 -5.15
N GLU A 69 -15.53 -2.42 -4.68
CA GLU A 69 -16.82 -1.74 -4.87
C GLU A 69 -16.88 -0.40 -4.12
N LYS A 70 -16.18 -0.30 -2.98
CA LYS A 70 -16.08 0.93 -2.19
C LYS A 70 -14.87 1.79 -2.59
N TYR A 71 -13.75 1.15 -2.91
CA TYR A 71 -12.47 1.75 -3.23
C TYR A 71 -11.91 1.12 -4.53
N PRO A 72 -12.31 1.59 -5.72
CA PRO A 72 -11.91 0.99 -7.00
C PRO A 72 -10.39 0.90 -7.19
N GLU A 73 -9.68 1.91 -6.69
CA GLU A 73 -8.22 2.02 -6.70
C GLU A 73 -7.54 1.34 -5.49
N PHE A 74 -8.27 0.48 -4.76
CA PHE A 74 -7.66 -0.41 -3.78
C PHE A 74 -7.05 -1.63 -4.48
N TYR A 75 -5.82 -1.93 -4.09
CA TYR A 75 -5.04 -3.06 -4.60
C TYR A 75 -4.55 -3.93 -3.47
N MET A 76 -4.57 -5.25 -3.69
CA MET A 76 -3.99 -6.24 -2.80
C MET A 76 -3.13 -7.18 -3.62
N PHE A 77 -1.82 -7.20 -3.36
CA PHE A 77 -0.87 -8.02 -4.08
C PHE A 77 -0.23 -9.05 -3.16
N TRP A 78 -0.30 -10.32 -3.56
CA TRP A 78 0.34 -11.42 -2.83
C TRP A 78 1.78 -11.59 -3.26
N GLU A 79 2.69 -11.71 -2.29
CA GLU A 79 4.09 -12.02 -2.56
C GLU A 79 4.24 -13.47 -3.02
N ILE A 80 4.87 -13.64 -4.17
CA ILE A 80 5.29 -14.91 -4.73
C ILE A 80 6.80 -14.90 -4.85
N LYS A 81 7.45 -15.88 -4.21
CA LYS A 81 8.90 -16.05 -4.24
C LYS A 81 9.27 -17.49 -4.56
N LYS A 82 10.16 -17.71 -5.52
CA LYS A 82 10.56 -19.04 -6.01
C LYS A 82 9.33 -19.89 -6.37
N GLY A 83 8.37 -19.29 -7.06
CA GLY A 83 7.12 -19.92 -7.50
C GLY A 83 6.09 -20.25 -6.40
N ARG A 84 6.28 -19.79 -5.16
CA ARG A 84 5.36 -20.07 -4.03
C ARG A 84 4.86 -18.79 -3.37
N TYR A 85 3.61 -18.81 -2.94
CA TYR A 85 3.06 -17.77 -2.06
C TYR A 85 3.81 -17.79 -0.72
N THR A 86 4.29 -16.64 -0.28
CA THR A 86 5.00 -16.54 1.01
C THR A 86 4.04 -16.28 2.19
N GLY A 87 2.81 -15.87 1.89
CA GLY A 87 1.83 -15.41 2.87
C GLY A 87 1.89 -13.91 3.17
N LYS A 88 2.90 -13.20 2.65
CA LYS A 88 2.97 -11.73 2.72
C LYS A 88 2.15 -11.09 1.60
N LEU A 89 1.64 -9.90 1.86
CA LEU A 89 0.93 -9.10 0.86
C LEU A 89 1.24 -7.61 1.05
N ILE A 90 1.14 -6.88 -0.05
CA ILE A 90 1.05 -5.41 -0.07
C ILE A 90 -0.42 -5.07 -0.31
N ALA A 91 -0.99 -4.18 0.50
CA ALA A 91 -2.32 -3.66 0.28
C ALA A 91 -2.33 -2.14 0.48
N GLY A 92 -3.07 -1.44 -0.37
CA GLY A 92 -3.17 0.02 -0.33
C GLY A 92 -4.16 0.53 -1.37
N ALA A 93 -4.53 1.79 -1.25
CA ALA A 93 -5.35 2.49 -2.24
C ALA A 93 -4.60 3.71 -2.77
N ILE A 94 -4.80 4.00 -4.06
CA ILE A 94 -4.50 5.32 -4.62
C ILE A 94 -5.73 6.17 -4.36
N LEU A 95 -5.55 7.32 -3.72
CA LEU A 95 -6.63 8.18 -3.25
C LEU A 95 -6.36 9.62 -3.66
N ASP A 96 -7.42 10.33 -4.03
CA ASP A 96 -7.39 11.78 -4.10
C ASP A 96 -7.32 12.37 -2.69
N LYS A 97 -6.83 13.61 -2.58
CA LYS A 97 -6.61 14.25 -1.27
C LYS A 97 -7.90 14.31 -0.44
N GLU A 98 -9.03 14.53 -1.10
CA GLU A 98 -10.36 14.62 -0.52
C GLU A 98 -10.87 13.27 0.01
N GLU A 99 -10.31 12.15 -0.47
CA GLU A 99 -10.72 10.79 -0.10
C GLU A 99 -9.93 10.24 1.11
N ILE A 100 -8.79 10.86 1.46
CA ILE A 100 -7.88 10.39 2.52
C ILE A 100 -8.61 10.26 3.86
N ASP A 101 -9.30 11.30 4.29
CA ASP A 101 -10.00 11.31 5.59
C ASP A 101 -11.08 10.22 5.64
N LEU A 102 -11.85 10.05 4.57
CA LEU A 102 -12.90 9.03 4.49
C LEU A 102 -12.29 7.62 4.59
N PHE A 103 -11.19 7.38 3.87
CA PHE A 103 -10.47 6.11 3.90
C PHE A 103 -9.90 5.80 5.28
N ILE A 104 -9.26 6.79 5.94
CA ILE A 104 -8.71 6.62 7.29
C ILE A 104 -9.83 6.37 8.30
N THR A 105 -10.90 7.17 8.28
CA THR A 105 -12.07 6.97 9.16
C THR A 105 -12.65 5.56 8.98
N ASP A 106 -12.77 5.08 7.75
CA ASP A 106 -13.26 3.74 7.46
C ASP A 106 -12.34 2.62 7.94
N ILE A 107 -11.01 2.82 7.92
CA ILE A 107 -10.07 1.82 8.41
C ILE A 107 -10.05 1.81 9.94
N LEU A 108 -9.91 2.99 10.55
CA LEU A 108 -9.78 3.14 12.00
C LEU A 108 -11.11 2.98 12.73
N GLN A 109 -12.23 3.12 12.01
CA GLN A 109 -13.57 3.22 12.59
C GLN A 109 -13.63 4.34 13.65
N SER A 110 -12.88 5.42 13.43
CA SER A 110 -12.69 6.54 14.36
C SER A 110 -12.31 7.81 13.59
N GLU A 111 -12.68 8.97 14.12
CA GLU A 111 -12.31 10.30 13.60
C GLU A 111 -11.30 11.04 14.49
N GLU A 112 -10.77 10.41 15.53
CA GLU A 112 -9.85 11.05 16.48
C GLU A 112 -8.62 11.66 15.81
N PHE A 113 -8.17 11.07 14.69
CA PHE A 113 -7.05 11.54 13.90
C PHE A 113 -7.25 12.97 13.34
N LYS A 114 -8.50 13.41 13.13
CA LYS A 114 -8.81 14.76 12.63
C LYS A 114 -8.46 15.87 13.63
N ASN A 115 -8.20 15.51 14.89
CA ASN A 115 -7.78 16.46 15.92
C ASN A 115 -6.27 16.77 15.87
N TYR A 116 -5.51 16.04 15.07
CA TYR A 116 -4.08 16.26 14.88
C TYR A 116 -3.88 17.15 13.64
N GLU A 117 -2.96 18.11 13.72
CA GLU A 117 -2.64 18.96 12.57
C GLU A 117 -1.95 18.14 11.47
N ASP A 118 -2.35 18.40 10.22
CA ASP A 118 -1.64 17.94 9.03
C ASP A 118 -0.29 18.69 8.95
N VAL A 119 0.74 18.09 9.55
CA VAL A 119 2.11 18.59 9.47
C VAL A 119 2.69 18.18 8.13
N ARG A 120 2.75 19.13 7.19
CA ARG A 120 3.48 18.93 5.94
C ARG A 120 4.97 18.96 6.22
N GLU A 121 5.62 17.81 6.12
CA GLU A 121 7.06 17.77 5.93
C GLU A 121 7.33 18.06 4.45
N GLU A 122 7.85 19.26 4.16
CA GLU A 122 8.40 19.53 2.83
C GLU A 122 9.62 18.64 2.65
N ILE A 123 9.60 17.76 1.65
CA ILE A 123 10.81 17.10 1.17
C ILE A 123 11.57 18.19 0.41
N GLU A 124 12.57 18.81 1.05
CA GLU A 124 13.47 19.75 0.36
C GLU A 124 14.25 19.00 -0.72
N ASP A 125 14.22 19.53 -1.96
CA ASP A 125 14.92 19.02 -3.15
C ASP A 125 16.46 19.07 -3.03
#